data_AF-A0A370XA14-F1
#
_entry.id   AF-A0A370XA14-F1
#
_cell.length_a   1.000
_cell.length_b   1.000
_cell.length_c   1.000
_cell.angle_alpha   90.00
_cell.angle_beta   90.00
_cell.angle_gamma   90.00
#
_symmetry.space_group_name_H-M   'P 1'
#
loop_
_entity.id
_entity.type
_entity.pdbx_description
1 polymer ?
#
loop_
_entity_poly.entity_id
_entity_poly.type
_entity_poly.pdbx_seq_one_letter_code
_entity_poly.pdbx_strand_id
1 'polypeptide(L)'
;MTAFENWIGFGLCILGVVLLKFIKGKEPWRYGNLLVGIALVLLASFAFGLFVDMGTLFDLLAQSKKIDQTMHDRAKSIAGVWAFVFPGVVAAIGANLITGWVTSKGPANAERQG
;
A
#
# COMPACT_ATOMS: atom_id res chain seq x y z
N MET A 1 16.40 7.07 -16.14
CA MET A 1 15.93 7.42 -14.78
C MET A 1 15.07 6.32 -14.15
N THR A 2 15.25 5.04 -14.54
CA THR A 2 14.38 3.93 -14.12
C THR A 2 14.79 3.27 -12.79
N ALA A 3 16.03 3.49 -12.33
CA ALA A 3 16.50 2.88 -11.09
C ALA A 3 15.88 3.55 -9.85
N PHE A 4 15.76 4.88 -9.82
CA PHE A 4 15.29 5.60 -8.64
C PHE A 4 13.81 5.29 -8.29
N GLU A 5 12.93 5.25 -9.29
CA GLU A 5 11.50 4.92 -9.11
C GLU A 5 11.29 3.47 -8.66
N ASN A 6 12.06 2.53 -9.22
CA ASN A 6 12.01 1.12 -8.80
C ASN A 6 12.49 0.93 -7.35
N TRP A 7 13.46 1.73 -6.90
CA TRP A 7 13.91 1.73 -5.51
C TRP A 7 12.87 2.31 -4.55
N ILE A 8 12.07 3.30 -4.99
CA ILE A 8 10.95 3.84 -4.20
C ILE A 8 9.86 2.79 -4.02
N GLY A 9 9.46 2.10 -5.09
CA GLY A 9 8.45 1.03 -5.02
C GLY A 9 8.91 -0.13 -4.11
N PHE A 10 10.17 -0.56 -4.23
CA PHE A 10 10.73 -1.60 -3.36
C PHE A 10 10.85 -1.13 -1.90
N GLY A 11 11.22 0.14 -1.68
CA GLY A 11 11.27 0.77 -0.37
C GLY A 11 9.91 0.83 0.32
N LEU A 12 8.84 1.13 -0.44
CA LEU A 12 7.45 1.11 0.06
C LEU A 12 7.02 -0.29 0.51
N CYS A 13 7.36 -1.34 -0.25
CA CYS A 13 7.10 -2.72 0.15
C CYS A 13 7.84 -3.10 1.44
N ILE A 14 9.12 -2.74 1.57
CA ILE A 14 9.92 -2.97 2.79
C ILE A 14 9.29 -2.23 3.98
N LEU A 15 8.90 -0.96 3.78
CA LEU A 15 8.28 -0.14 4.83
C LEU A 15 6.98 -0.79 5.34
N GLY A 16 6.11 -1.26 4.42
CA GLY A 16 4.90 -1.99 4.78
C GLY A 16 5.17 -3.24 5.61
N VAL A 17 6.17 -4.05 5.22
CA VAL A 17 6.57 -5.26 5.97
C VAL A 17 7.14 -4.92 7.35
N VAL A 18 7.94 -3.86 7.45
CA VAL A 18 8.51 -3.39 8.72
C VAL A 18 7.40 -2.90 9.66
N LEU A 19 6.45 -2.11 9.16
CA LEU A 19 5.29 -1.66 9.94
C LEU A 19 4.48 -2.85 10.49
N LEU A 20 4.27 -3.89 9.69
CA LEU A 20 3.59 -5.12 10.12
C LEU A 20 4.38 -5.90 11.18
N LYS A 21 5.72 -5.89 11.14
CA LYS A 21 6.56 -6.50 12.20
C LYS A 21 6.40 -5.80 13.55
N PHE A 22 6.22 -4.48 13.56
CA PHE A 22 6.08 -3.69 14.79
C PHE A 22 4.77 -3.92 15.55
N ILE A 23 3.76 -4.50 14.89
CA ILE A 23 2.45 -4.83 15.49
C ILE A 23 2.28 -6.32 15.78
N LYS A 24 3.19 -7.18 15.32
CA LYS A 24 3.13 -8.62 15.61
C LYS A 24 3.26 -8.86 17.13
N GLY A 25 2.20 -9.37 17.75
CA GLY A 25 2.14 -9.66 19.19
C GLY A 25 1.66 -8.50 20.07
N LYS A 26 1.21 -7.37 19.49
CA LYS A 26 0.59 -6.28 20.24
C LYS A 26 -0.93 -6.41 20.27
N GLU A 27 -1.52 -6.04 21.38
CA GLU A 27 -2.96 -6.06 21.57
C GLU A 27 -3.67 -5.09 20.61
N PRO A 28 -4.83 -5.49 20.06
CA PRO A 28 -5.49 -4.76 18.98
C PRO A 28 -5.95 -3.34 19.35
N TRP A 29 -6.18 -3.05 20.65
CA TRP A 29 -6.61 -1.74 21.15
C TRP A 29 -5.48 -0.73 21.36
N ARG A 30 -4.22 -1.13 21.19
CA ARG A 30 -3.10 -0.19 21.36
C ARG A 30 -3.12 0.81 20.20
N TYR A 31 -2.92 2.09 20.51
CA TYR A 31 -2.83 3.17 19.52
C TYR A 31 -1.82 2.89 18.40
N GLY A 32 -0.79 2.07 18.65
CA GLY A 32 0.14 1.61 17.63
C GLY A 32 -0.52 0.81 16.49
N ASN A 33 -1.56 0.03 16.76
CA ASN A 33 -2.29 -0.72 15.73
C ASN A 33 -3.12 0.21 14.84
N LEU A 34 -3.75 1.23 15.44
CA LEU A 34 -4.48 2.27 14.71
C LEU A 34 -3.55 3.10 13.82
N LEU A 35 -2.40 3.53 14.37
CA LEU A 35 -1.38 4.27 13.62
C LEU A 35 -0.86 3.49 12.42
N VAL A 36 -0.58 2.20 12.60
CA VAL A 36 -0.14 1.32 11.50
C VAL A 36 -1.26 1.11 10.48
N GLY A 37 -2.51 0.97 10.92
CA GLY A 37 -3.66 0.89 10.01
C GLY A 37 -3.80 2.15 9.15
N ILE A 38 -3.76 3.33 9.76
CA ILE A 38 -3.81 4.63 9.05
C ILE A 38 -2.61 4.78 8.11
N ALA A 39 -1.40 4.45 8.58
CA ALA A 39 -0.19 4.52 7.76
C ALA A 39 -0.28 3.60 6.53
N LEU A 40 -0.82 2.38 6.67
CA LEU A 40 -1.03 1.47 5.54
C LEU A 40 -2.05 2.01 4.54
N VAL A 41 -3.15 2.62 5.00
CA VAL A 41 -4.13 3.26 4.10
C VAL A 41 -3.52 4.44 3.34
N LEU A 42 -2.75 5.30 4.02
CA LEU A 42 -2.04 6.41 3.36
C LEU A 42 -1.00 5.90 2.36
N LEU A 43 -0.29 4.83 2.73
CA LEU A 43 0.71 4.18 1.87
C LEU A 43 0.06 3.55 0.63
N ALA A 44 -1.13 2.96 0.76
CA ALA A 44 -1.90 2.47 -0.37
C ALA A 44 -2.29 3.60 -1.32
N SER A 45 -2.81 4.72 -0.81
CA SER A 45 -3.14 5.89 -1.63
C SER A 45 -1.91 6.46 -2.35
N PHE A 46 -0.76 6.50 -1.68
CA PHE A 46 0.49 6.95 -2.28
C PHE A 46 1.00 6.00 -3.37
N ALA A 47 0.95 4.68 -3.11
CA ALA A 47 1.32 3.67 -4.09
C ALA A 47 0.40 3.72 -5.32
N PHE A 48 -0.89 3.96 -5.13
CA PHE A 48 -1.85 4.14 -6.23
C PHE A 48 -1.44 5.29 -7.15
N GLY A 49 -1.13 6.47 -6.59
CA GLY A 49 -0.65 7.62 -7.37
C GLY A 49 0.61 7.30 -8.17
N LEU A 50 1.60 6.66 -7.55
CA LEU A 50 2.84 6.24 -8.22
C LEU A 50 2.61 5.27 -9.38
N PHE A 51 1.72 4.30 -9.22
CA PHE A 51 1.42 3.34 -10.30
C PHE A 51 0.65 3.98 -11.45
N VAL A 52 -0.24 4.95 -11.17
CA VAL A 52 -0.92 5.73 -12.21
C VAL A 52 0.09 6.57 -13.00
N ASP A 53 1.03 7.23 -12.32
CA ASP A 53 2.09 8.01 -12.97
C ASP A 53 3.02 7.12 -13.80
N MET A 54 3.34 5.90 -13.34
CA MET A 54 4.07 4.92 -14.15
C MET A 54 3.37 4.54 -15.45
N GLY A 55 2.04 4.43 -15.45
CA GLY A 55 1.26 4.21 -16.67
C GLY A 55 1.50 5.31 -17.72
N THR A 56 1.62 6.55 -17.26
CA THR A 56 1.90 7.73 -18.10
C THR A 56 3.35 7.73 -18.62
N LEU A 57 4.31 7.28 -17.81
CA LEU A 57 5.70 7.11 -18.23
C LEU A 57 5.87 6.04 -19.31
N PHE A 58 5.10 4.95 -19.25
CA PHE A 58 5.10 3.94 -20.31
C PHE A 58 4.60 4.52 -21.64
N ASP A 59 3.54 5.33 -21.62
CA ASP A 59 3.03 6.01 -22.82
C ASP A 59 4.07 6.94 -23.45
N LEU A 60 4.83 7.68 -22.63
CA LEU A 60 5.94 8.53 -23.10
C LEU A 60 7.10 7.72 -23.69
N LEU A 61 7.41 6.56 -23.10
CA LEU A 61 8.46 5.67 -23.59
C LEU A 61 8.08 5.01 -24.92
N ALA A 62 6.81 4.65 -25.12
CA ALA A 62 6.30 4.17 -26.39
C ALA A 62 6.36 5.24 -27.48
N GLN A 63 5.99 6.48 -27.17
CA GLN A 63 6.13 7.61 -28.10
C GLN A 63 7.60 7.84 -28.53
N SER A 64 8.56 7.56 -27.63
CA SER A 64 9.99 7.70 -27.93
C SER A 64 10.58 6.59 -28.82
N LYS A 65 9.77 5.61 -29.29
CA LYS A 65 10.19 4.41 -30.06
C LYS A 65 11.28 3.57 -29.38
N LYS A 66 11.50 3.73 -28.06
CA LYS A 66 12.51 2.96 -27.31
C LYS A 66 12.03 1.58 -26.88
N ILE A 67 10.74 1.28 -27.05
CA ILE A 67 10.12 0.00 -26.67
C ILE A 67 9.23 -0.46 -27.83
N ASP A 68 9.27 -1.76 -28.12
CA ASP A 68 8.37 -2.41 -29.08
C ASP A 68 6.90 -2.29 -28.61
N GLN A 69 5.96 -2.00 -29.51
CA GLN A 69 4.55 -1.76 -29.14
C GLN A 69 3.92 -2.95 -28.41
N THR A 70 4.30 -4.17 -28.81
CA THR A 70 3.85 -5.41 -28.16
C THR A 70 4.30 -5.52 -26.70
N MET A 71 5.51 -5.02 -26.40
CA MET A 71 6.04 -4.97 -25.02
C MET A 71 5.41 -3.84 -24.22
N HIS A 72 5.11 -2.71 -24.86
CA HIS A 72 4.41 -1.60 -24.23
C HIS A 72 3.01 -2.00 -23.77
N ASP A 73 2.20 -2.61 -24.63
CA ASP A 73 0.81 -2.95 -24.30
C ASP A 73 0.72 -3.99 -23.18
N ARG A 74 1.63 -4.97 -23.18
CA ARG A 74 1.75 -5.95 -22.09
C ARG A 74 2.21 -5.31 -20.78
N ALA A 75 3.24 -4.48 -20.82
CA ALA A 75 3.74 -3.80 -19.62
C ALA A 75 2.69 -2.85 -19.02
N LYS A 76 1.99 -2.09 -19.87
CA LYS A 76 0.91 -1.18 -19.45
C LYS A 76 -0.28 -1.93 -18.86
N SER A 77 -0.69 -3.05 -19.46
CA SER A 77 -1.76 -3.88 -18.92
C SER A 77 -1.41 -4.45 -17.54
N ILE A 78 -0.21 -5.00 -17.39
CA ILE A 78 0.26 -5.55 -16.10
C ILE A 78 0.40 -4.44 -15.05
N ALA A 79 1.02 -3.32 -15.41
CA ALA A 79 1.15 -2.16 -14.52
C ALA A 79 -0.21 -1.62 -14.10
N GLY A 80 -1.18 -1.54 -15.01
CA GLY A 80 -2.54 -1.13 -14.74
C GLY A 80 -3.25 -2.05 -13.74
N VAL A 81 -3.12 -3.38 -13.88
CA VAL A 81 -3.67 -4.32 -12.90
C VAL A 81 -3.01 -4.15 -11.53
N TRP A 82 -1.68 -4.06 -11.47
CA TRP A 82 -0.95 -3.89 -10.21
C TRP A 82 -1.19 -2.55 -9.54
N ALA A 83 -1.51 -1.51 -10.32
CA ALA A 83 -1.91 -0.20 -9.82
C ALA A 83 -3.15 -0.28 -8.91
N PHE A 84 -4.05 -1.22 -9.14
CA PHE A 84 -5.24 -1.40 -8.29
C PHE A 84 -5.05 -2.52 -7.26
N VAL A 85 -4.44 -3.64 -7.63
CA VAL A 85 -4.32 -4.81 -6.76
C VAL A 85 -3.46 -4.50 -5.53
N PHE A 86 -2.28 -3.90 -5.71
CA PHE A 86 -1.38 -3.66 -4.58
C PHE A 86 -1.95 -2.63 -3.58
N PRO A 87 -2.37 -1.43 -4.00
CA PRO A 87 -3.04 -0.49 -3.12
C PRO A 87 -4.30 -1.07 -2.48
N GLY A 88 -5.11 -1.82 -3.23
CA GLY A 88 -6.32 -2.44 -2.72
C GLY A 88 -6.05 -3.41 -1.56
N VAL A 89 -5.06 -4.30 -1.71
CA VAL A 89 -4.67 -5.25 -0.64
C VAL A 89 -4.12 -4.52 0.58
N VAL A 90 -3.22 -3.54 0.37
CA VAL A 90 -2.61 -2.78 1.47
C VAL A 90 -3.67 -1.96 2.21
N ALA A 91 -4.60 -1.32 1.50
CA ALA A 91 -5.72 -0.59 2.07
C ALA A 91 -6.66 -1.52 2.85
N ALA A 92 -6.96 -2.72 2.34
CA ALA A 92 -7.79 -3.70 3.05
C ALA A 92 -7.15 -4.16 4.36
N ILE A 93 -5.83 -4.39 4.37
CA ILE A 93 -5.09 -4.72 5.60
C ILE A 93 -5.14 -3.54 6.58
N GLY A 94 -4.90 -2.32 6.10
CA GLY A 94 -4.98 -1.10 6.92
C GLY A 94 -6.36 -0.88 7.52
N ALA A 95 -7.42 -1.04 6.71
CA ALA A 95 -8.81 -0.96 7.14
C ALA A 95 -9.13 -2.02 8.19
N ASN A 96 -8.69 -3.27 8.00
CA ASN A 96 -8.87 -4.34 8.99
C ASN A 96 -8.22 -4.01 10.34
N LEU A 97 -7.05 -3.35 10.35
CA LEU A 97 -6.41 -2.90 11.59
C LEU A 97 -7.19 -1.77 12.27
N ILE A 98 -7.70 -0.81 11.49
CA ILE A 98 -8.53 0.30 12.00
C ILE A 98 -9.83 -0.27 12.58
N THR A 99 -10.53 -1.12 11.83
CA THR A 99 -11.77 -1.77 12.29
C THR A 99 -11.50 -2.65 13.50
N GLY A 100 -10.40 -3.40 13.51
CA GLY A 100 -9.98 -4.20 14.66
C GLY A 100 -9.73 -3.35 15.91
N TRP A 101 -9.15 -2.17 15.76
CA TRP A 101 -8.97 -1.22 16.86
C TRP A 101 -10.31 -0.67 17.36
N VAL A 102 -11.19 -0.23 16.46
CA VAL A 102 -12.52 0.32 16.80
C VAL A 102 -13.42 -0.72 17.48
N THR A 103 -13.34 -1.99 17.03
CA THR A 103 -14.16 -3.08 17.56
C THR A 103 -13.56 -3.74 18.80
N SER A 104 -12.26 -3.54 19.06
CA SER A 104 -11.60 -4.10 20.24
C SER A 104 -12.06 -3.40 21.52
N LYS A 105 -12.58 -4.16 22.48
CA LYS A 105 -12.80 -3.70 23.84
C LYS A 105 -11.45 -3.65 24.57
N GLY A 106 -10.81 -2.48 24.62
CA GLY A 106 -9.67 -2.27 25.51
C GLY A 106 -10.07 -2.36 26.99
N PRO A 107 -9.11 -2.53 27.92
CA PRO A 107 -9.39 -2.68 29.35
C PRO A 107 -10.25 -1.55 29.93
N ALA A 108 -10.11 -0.32 29.44
CA ALA A 108 -10.92 0.83 29.86
C ALA A 108 -12.41 0.77 29.45
N ASN A 109 -12.77 -0.05 28.45
CA ASN A 109 -14.17 -0.28 28.03
C ASN A 109 -14.80 -1.50 28.71
N ALA A 110 -13.99 -2.39 29.30
CA ALA A 110 -14.48 -3.53 30.08
C ALA A 110 -14.96 -3.09 31.48
N GLU A 111 -14.28 -2.12 32.10
CA GLU A 111 -14.64 -1.58 33.43
C GLU A 111 -15.88 -0.69 33.44
N ARG A 112 -16.35 -0.18 32.29
CA ARG A 112 -17.60 0.61 32.19
C ARG A 112 -18.86 -0.24 31.98
N GLN A 113 -18.71 -1.57 31.88
CA GLN A 113 -19.82 -2.51 31.62
C GLN A 113 -20.00 -3.55 32.73
N GLY A 114 -19.21 -3.48 33.81
CA GLY A 114 -19.38 -4.28 35.04
C GLY A 114 -19.79 -3.38 36.20
#